data_AF-A0A2E3D9E2-F1
#
_entry.id   AF-A0A2E3D9E2-F1
#
_cell.length_a   1.000
_cell.length_b   1.000
_cell.length_c   1.000
_cell.angle_alpha   90.00
_cell.angle_beta   90.00
_cell.angle_gamma   90.00
#
_symmetry.space_group_name_H-M   'P 1'
#
loop_
_entity.id
_entity.type
_entity.pdbx_description
1 polymer ?
#
loop_
_entity_poly.entity_id
_entity_poly.type
_entity_poly.pdbx_seq_one_letter_code
_entity_poly.pdbx_strand_id
1 'polypeptide(L)'
;MPETGTTALQRLSVLSKNLFKLLDEEFDLLSGRDFVSVETIQSQKIEAMQELDGLWKNVAQESIAPEETILFDEIRSKLEECKDKHLRNDLLLKKQMEITKNLISVLTNRNELQTNVYNKLGKLS
;
A
#
# COMPACT_ATOMS: atom_id res chain seq x y z
N MET A 1 29.46 26.90 -16.40
CA MET A 1 28.37 25.94 -16.68
C MET A 1 27.77 25.62 -15.33
N PRO A 2 26.48 25.89 -15.05
CA PRO A 2 25.91 25.45 -13.79
C PRO A 2 25.55 23.97 -13.95
N GLU A 3 26.10 23.13 -13.08
CA GLU A 3 25.64 21.76 -12.95
C GLU A 3 24.14 21.78 -12.60
N THR A 4 23.37 21.01 -13.35
CA THR A 4 21.92 20.85 -13.17
C THR A 4 21.65 20.14 -11.85
N GLY A 5 21.68 20.88 -10.75
CA GLY A 5 21.12 20.46 -9.49
C GLY A 5 19.61 20.36 -9.63
N THR A 6 19.08 19.14 -9.61
CA THR A 6 17.63 18.90 -9.57
C THR A 6 17.03 19.64 -8.39
N THR A 7 16.09 20.56 -8.64
CA THR A 7 15.47 21.37 -7.58
C THR A 7 14.69 20.47 -6.62
N ALA A 8 14.48 20.92 -5.37
CA ALA A 8 13.73 20.15 -4.38
C ALA A 8 12.32 19.78 -4.89
N LEU A 9 11.69 20.67 -5.66
CA LEU A 9 10.39 20.46 -6.28
C LEU A 9 10.43 19.39 -7.38
N GLN A 10 11.48 19.37 -8.22
CA GLN A 10 11.67 18.31 -9.20
C GLN A 10 11.87 16.95 -8.54
N ARG A 11 12.61 16.89 -7.42
CA ARG A 11 12.77 15.65 -6.64
C ARG A 11 11.45 15.18 -6.05
N LEU A 12 10.65 16.08 -5.48
CA LEU A 12 9.29 15.78 -5.02
C LEU A 12 8.42 15.21 -6.14
N SER A 13 8.51 15.75 -7.36
CA SER A 13 7.79 15.21 -8.53
C SER A 13 8.21 13.80 -8.89
N VAL A 14 9.51 13.50 -8.84
CA VAL A 14 10.03 12.16 -9.11
C VAL A 14 9.55 11.18 -8.04
N LEU A 15 9.64 11.55 -6.77
CA LEU A 15 9.25 10.69 -5.66
C LEU A 15 7.73 10.44 -5.61
N SER A 16 6.91 11.45 -5.89
CA SER A 16 5.45 11.27 -5.93
C SER A 16 5.04 10.31 -7.06
N LYS A 17 5.70 10.40 -8.22
CA LYS A 17 5.53 9.45 -9.33
C LYS A 17 6.04 8.05 -8.98
N ASN A 18 7.13 7.94 -8.21
CA ASN A 18 7.64 6.65 -7.75
C ASN A 18 6.65 5.99 -6.78
N LEU A 19 6.20 6.73 -5.75
CA LEU A 19 5.20 6.24 -4.80
C LEU A 19 3.92 5.79 -5.51
N PHE A 20 3.45 6.56 -6.50
CA PHE A 20 2.29 6.18 -7.31
C PHE A 20 2.48 4.81 -7.99
N LYS A 21 3.66 4.55 -8.55
CA LYS A 21 3.97 3.26 -9.20
C LYS A 21 4.08 2.12 -8.19
N LEU A 22 4.75 2.35 -7.05
CA LEU A 22 4.86 1.36 -5.98
C LEU A 22 3.49 0.94 -5.46
N LEU A 23 2.55 1.88 -5.36
CA LEU A 23 1.17 1.58 -4.94
C LEU A 23 0.38 0.77 -5.98
N ASP A 24 0.64 0.96 -7.28
CA ASP A 24 0.06 0.12 -8.33
C ASP A 24 0.66 -1.28 -8.33
N GLU A 25 1.98 -1.40 -8.18
CA GLU A 25 2.67 -2.68 -8.06
C GLU A 25 2.22 -3.45 -6.81
N GLU A 26 2.09 -2.77 -5.67
CA GLU A 26 1.51 -3.34 -4.46
C GLU A 26 0.11 -3.90 -4.71
N PHE A 27 -0.73 -3.17 -5.46
CA PHE A 27 -2.08 -3.64 -5.79
C PHE A 27 -2.04 -4.94 -6.60
N ASP A 28 -1.18 -5.01 -7.61
CA ASP A 28 -1.05 -6.17 -8.49
C ASP A 28 -0.53 -7.40 -7.72
N LEU A 29 0.47 -7.21 -6.86
CA LEU A 29 1.00 -8.27 -6.01
C LEU A 29 -0.02 -8.73 -4.96
N LEU A 30 -0.74 -7.80 -4.32
CA LEU A 30 -1.85 -8.12 -3.41
C LEU A 30 -2.92 -8.92 -4.15
N SER A 31 -3.25 -8.54 -5.38
CA SER A 31 -4.23 -9.25 -6.21
C SER A 31 -3.75 -10.67 -6.56
N GLY A 32 -2.45 -10.83 -6.82
CA GLY A 32 -1.78 -12.11 -7.03
C GLY A 32 -1.53 -12.93 -5.75
N ARG A 33 -1.82 -12.36 -4.56
CA ARG A 33 -1.56 -12.96 -3.23
C ARG A 33 -0.08 -13.26 -2.99
N ASP A 34 0.81 -12.52 -3.62
CA ASP A 34 2.26 -12.64 -3.40
C ASP A 34 2.69 -11.76 -2.22
N PHE A 35 2.44 -12.24 -1.00
CA PHE A 35 2.73 -11.48 0.22
C PHE A 35 4.22 -11.28 0.48
N VAL A 36 5.08 -12.15 -0.07
CA VAL A 36 6.54 -12.03 0.09
C VAL A 36 7.04 -10.83 -0.71
N SER A 37 6.60 -10.70 -1.96
CA SER A 37 6.93 -9.52 -2.77
C SER A 37 6.27 -8.25 -2.22
N VAL A 38 5.05 -8.35 -1.67
CA VAL A 38 4.39 -7.20 -1.00
C VAL A 38 5.22 -6.68 0.16
N GLU A 39 5.83 -7.53 0.99
CA GLU A 39 6.68 -7.08 2.11
C GLU A 39 7.87 -6.25 1.63
N THR A 40 8.50 -6.65 0.53
CA THR A 40 9.58 -5.88 -0.12
C THR A 40 9.07 -4.52 -0.59
N ILE A 41 7.91 -4.47 -1.24
CA ILE A 41 7.29 -3.22 -1.69
C ILE A 41 6.88 -2.33 -0.50
N GLN A 42 6.45 -2.88 0.64
CA GLN A 42 6.16 -2.07 1.83
C GLN A 42 7.40 -1.31 2.30
N SER A 43 8.57 -1.95 2.34
CA SER A 43 9.81 -1.29 2.75
C SER A 43 10.16 -0.12 1.82
N GLN A 44 10.08 -0.34 0.50
CA GLN A 44 10.34 0.71 -0.50
C GLN A 44 9.32 1.85 -0.42
N LYS A 45 8.04 1.54 -0.19
CA LYS A 45 6.98 2.53 -0.01
C LYS A 45 7.24 3.41 1.22
N ILE A 46 7.63 2.81 2.34
CA ILE A 46 7.94 3.55 3.58
C ILE A 46 9.13 4.48 3.36
N GLU A 47 10.20 4.01 2.73
CA GLU A 47 11.37 4.82 2.41
C GLU A 47 10.99 6.02 1.52
N ALA A 48 10.23 5.79 0.45
CA ALA A 48 9.74 6.84 -0.42
C ALA A 48 8.84 7.85 0.31
N MET A 49 7.97 7.40 1.22
CA MET A 49 7.12 8.28 2.03
C MET A 49 7.93 9.14 3.02
N GLN A 50 8.98 8.57 3.61
CA GLN A 50 9.87 9.30 4.51
C GLN A 50 10.66 10.39 3.76
N GLU A 51 11.17 10.06 2.58
CA GLU A 51 11.88 11.03 1.73
C GLU A 51 10.94 12.15 1.25
N LEU A 52 9.71 11.79 0.85
CA LEU A 52 8.66 12.74 0.50
C LEU A 52 8.34 13.70 1.66
N ASP A 53 8.14 13.18 2.88
CA ASP A 53 7.83 14.02 4.05
C ASP A 53 8.97 15.00 4.36
N GLY A 54 10.23 14.53 4.28
CA GLY A 54 11.41 15.37 4.49
C GLY A 54 11.50 16.51 3.47
N LEU A 55 11.37 16.19 2.18
CA LEU A 55 11.45 17.21 1.11
C LEU A 55 10.24 18.14 1.09
N TRP A 56 9.05 17.62 1.39
CA TRP A 56 7.84 18.41 1.43
C TRP A 56 7.91 19.51 2.48
N LYS A 57 8.44 19.21 3.67
CA LYS A 57 8.66 20.20 4.73
C LYS A 57 9.62 21.31 4.31
N ASN A 58 10.69 20.97 3.58
CA ASN A 58 11.65 21.95 3.09
C ASN A 58 11.01 22.87 2.04
N VAL A 59 10.31 22.30 1.06
CA VAL A 59 9.63 23.08 0.00
C VAL A 59 8.50 23.94 0.56
N ALA A 60 7.79 23.48 1.59
CA ALA A 60 6.73 24.26 2.23
C ALA A 60 7.25 25.47 3.05
N GLN A 61 8.52 25.45 3.46
CA GLN A 61 9.17 26.57 4.14
C GLN A 61 9.76 27.60 3.17
N GLU A 62 10.04 27.19 1.94
CA GLU A 62 10.54 28.05 0.88
C GLU A 62 9.38 28.77 0.16
N SER A 63 9.62 30.01 -0.29
CA SER A 63 8.65 30.68 -1.15
C SER A 63 8.71 30.06 -2.54
N ILE A 64 7.64 29.38 -2.94
CA ILE A 64 7.50 28.79 -4.27
C ILE A 64 7.45 29.92 -5.31
N ALA A 65 8.31 29.84 -6.33
CA ALA A 65 8.30 30.81 -7.42
C ALA A 65 7.00 30.71 -8.25
N PRO A 66 6.49 31.81 -8.83
CA PRO A 66 5.29 31.77 -9.67
C PRO A 66 5.36 30.74 -10.80
N GLU A 67 6.55 30.55 -11.38
CA GLU A 67 6.80 29.60 -12.47
C GLU A 67 6.75 28.14 -12.01
N GLU A 68 7.00 27.90 -10.72
CA GLU A 68 7.04 26.57 -10.09
C GLU A 68 5.69 26.16 -9.48
N THR A 69 4.75 27.09 -9.37
CA THR A 69 3.43 26.86 -8.75
C THR A 69 2.65 25.76 -9.46
N ILE A 70 2.70 25.71 -10.80
CA ILE A 70 2.02 24.67 -11.59
C ILE A 70 2.56 23.28 -11.22
N LEU A 71 3.89 23.12 -11.14
CA LEU A 71 4.51 21.85 -10.79
C LEU A 71 4.18 21.44 -9.36
N PHE A 72 4.12 22.40 -8.42
CA PHE A 72 3.74 22.13 -7.05
C PHE A 72 2.29 21.62 -6.94
N ASP A 73 1.36 22.23 -7.66
CA ASP A 73 -0.03 21.78 -7.71
C ASP A 73 -0.18 20.39 -8.36
N GLU A 74 0.59 20.10 -9.42
CA GLU A 74 0.66 18.76 -10.01
C GLU A 74 1.16 17.71 -9.01
N ILE A 75 2.18 18.03 -8.23
CA ILE A 75 2.71 17.13 -7.18
C ILE A 75 1.63 16.89 -6.13
N ARG A 76 0.93 17.93 -5.67
CA ARG A 76 -0.15 17.81 -4.69
C ARG A 76 -1.27 16.91 -5.22
N SER A 77 -1.72 17.13 -6.45
CA SER A 77 -2.72 16.28 -7.10
C SER A 77 -2.24 14.82 -7.17
N LYS A 78 -0.97 14.60 -7.48
CA LYS A 78 -0.39 13.25 -7.54
C LYS A 78 -0.36 12.55 -6.19
N LEU A 79 -0.10 13.28 -5.10
CA LEU A 79 -0.12 12.74 -3.75
C LEU A 79 -1.54 12.38 -3.30
N GLU A 80 -2.56 13.13 -3.71
CA GLU A 80 -3.96 12.76 -3.50
C GLU A 80 -4.29 11.45 -4.23
N GLU A 81 -3.85 11.27 -5.48
CA GLU A 81 -3.99 9.98 -6.19
C GLU A 81 -3.28 8.83 -5.45
N CYS A 82 -2.10 9.08 -4.87
CA CYS A 82 -1.38 8.08 -4.07
C CYS A 82 -2.20 7.67 -2.84
N LYS A 83 -2.85 8.63 -2.17
CA LYS A 83 -3.74 8.34 -1.04
C LYS A 83 -4.89 7.42 -1.44
N ASP A 84 -5.52 7.69 -2.58
CA ASP A 84 -6.64 6.88 -3.08
C ASP A 84 -6.19 5.45 -3.44
N LYS A 85 -5.03 5.29 -4.07
CA LYS A 85 -4.44 3.97 -4.33
C LYS A 85 -4.09 3.22 -3.06
N HIS A 86 -3.51 3.90 -2.08
CA HIS A 86 -3.20 3.28 -0.80
C HIS A 86 -4.48 2.78 -0.10
N LEU A 87 -5.55 3.57 -0.10
CA LEU A 87 -6.85 3.15 0.42
C LEU A 87 -7.41 1.92 -0.32
N ARG A 88 -7.27 1.88 -1.65
CA ARG A 88 -7.66 0.71 -2.46
C ARG A 88 -6.89 -0.55 -2.04
N ASN A 89 -5.58 -0.44 -1.81
CA ASN A 89 -4.73 -1.56 -1.38
C ASN A 89 -5.16 -2.08 0.00
N ASP A 90 -5.42 -1.18 0.94
CA ASP A 90 -5.91 -1.50 2.28
C ASP A 90 -7.26 -2.24 2.25
N LEU A 91 -8.19 -1.79 1.42
CA LEU A 91 -9.49 -2.43 1.26
C LEU A 91 -9.36 -3.85 0.70
N LEU A 92 -8.48 -4.04 -0.29
CA LEU A 92 -8.20 -5.36 -0.87
C LEU A 92 -7.62 -6.30 0.18
N LEU A 93 -6.60 -5.86 0.92
CA LEU A 93 -5.96 -6.66 1.96
C LEU A 93 -6.95 -7.08 3.05
N LYS A 94 -7.78 -6.13 3.55
CA LYS A 94 -8.83 -6.41 4.53
C LYS A 94 -9.84 -7.45 4.01
N LYS A 95 -10.29 -7.29 2.77
CA LYS A 95 -11.21 -8.24 2.12
C LYS A 95 -10.61 -9.65 2.05
N GLN A 96 -9.34 -9.77 1.68
CA GLN A 96 -8.67 -11.06 1.62
C GLN A 96 -8.53 -11.71 3.00
N MET A 97 -8.20 -10.93 4.03
CA MET A 97 -8.13 -11.41 5.41
C MET A 97 -9.47 -11.97 5.89
N GLU A 98 -10.58 -11.27 5.61
CA GLU A 98 -11.92 -11.73 5.97
C GLU A 98 -12.31 -13.03 5.24
N ILE A 99 -11.98 -13.14 3.95
CA ILE A 99 -12.20 -14.38 3.20
C ILE A 99 -11.42 -15.54 3.82
N THR A 100 -10.15 -15.34 4.15
CA THR A 100 -9.30 -16.36 4.78
C THR A 100 -9.85 -16.79 6.15
N LYS A 101 -10.25 -15.84 7.00
CA LYS A 101 -10.87 -16.14 8.30
C LYS A 101 -12.15 -16.96 8.14
N ASN A 102 -13.04 -16.55 7.24
CA ASN A 102 -14.30 -17.25 6.98
C ASN A 102 -14.05 -18.68 6.47
N LEU A 103 -13.08 -18.86 5.56
CA LEU A 103 -12.71 -20.18 5.06
C LEU A 103 -12.21 -21.08 6.19
N ILE A 104 -11.28 -20.59 7.02
CA ILE A 104 -10.77 -21.34 8.18
C ILE A 104 -11.90 -21.70 9.13
N SER A 105 -12.79 -20.75 9.47
CA SER A 105 -13.93 -21.00 10.36
C SER A 105 -14.85 -22.11 9.83
N VAL A 106 -15.19 -22.08 8.54
CA VAL A 106 -16.03 -23.11 7.92
C VAL A 106 -15.34 -24.49 7.97
N LEU A 107 -14.04 -24.57 7.69
CA LEU A 107 -13.30 -25.82 7.71
C LEU A 107 -13.17 -26.39 9.12
N THR A 108 -12.85 -25.57 10.12
CA THR A 108 -12.72 -26.00 11.52
C THR A 108 -14.07 -26.43 12.09
N ASN A 109 -15.15 -25.67 11.86
CA ASN A 109 -16.49 -26.01 12.35
C ASN A 109 -17.03 -27.30 11.71
N ARG A 110 -16.73 -27.56 10.43
CA ARG A 110 -17.09 -28.84 9.78
C ARG A 110 -16.36 -30.01 10.43
N ASN A 111 -15.08 -29.86 10.76
CA ASN A 111 -14.31 -30.90 11.45
C ASN A 111 -14.86 -31.17 12.86
N GLU A 112 -15.27 -30.15 13.60
CA GLU A 112 -15.90 -30.33 14.91
C GLU A 112 -17.22 -31.11 14.82
N LEU A 113 -18.07 -30.77 13.85
CA LEU A 113 -19.33 -31.49 13.61
C LEU A 113 -19.08 -32.95 13.24
N GLN A 114 -18.12 -33.24 12.35
CA GLN A 114 -17.78 -34.62 11.99
C GLN A 114 -17.20 -35.39 13.18
N THR A 115 -16.27 -34.81 13.95
CA THR A 115 -15.67 -35.45 15.13
C THR A 115 -16.73 -35.76 16.20
N ASN A 116 -17.73 -34.87 16.38
CA ASN A 116 -18.82 -35.08 17.32
C ASN A 116 -19.74 -36.23 16.91
N VAL A 117 -20.01 -36.38 15.60
CA VAL A 117 -20.81 -37.50 15.06
C VAL A 117 -20.08 -38.84 15.23
N TYR A 118 -18.78 -38.92 14.91
CA TYR A 118 -17.99 -40.14 15.12
C TYR A 118 -17.88 -40.51 16.60
N ASN A 119 -17.68 -39.53 17.50
CA ASN A 119 -17.62 -39.78 18.94
C ASN A 119 -18.95 -40.27 19.52
N LYS A 120 -20.09 -39.83 18.99
CA LYS A 120 -21.41 -40.30 19.42
C LYS A 120 -21.73 -41.70 18.90
N LEU A 121 -21.30 -42.03 17.67
CA LEU A 121 -21.46 -43.37 17.10
C LEU A 121 -20.54 -44.40 17.78
N GLY A 122 -19.29 -44.05 18.13
CA GLY A 122 -18.36 -44.94 18.83
C GLY A 122 -18.69 -45.18 20.31
N LYS A 123 -19.56 -44.36 20.93
CA LYS A 123 -20.03 -44.53 22.32
C LYS A 123 -21.32 -45.37 22.44
N LEU A 124 -21.90 -45.80 21.32
CA LEU A 124 -23.08 -46.66 21.26
C LEU A 124 -22.73 -48.14 20.98
N SER A 125 -21.47 -48.54 21.15
CA SER A 125 -21.02 -49.94 21.08
C SER A 125 -20.68 -50.47 22.47
#